data_AF-G3JMV7-F1
#
_entry.id   AF-G3JMV7-F1
#
_cell.length_a   1.000
_cell.length_b   1.000
_cell.length_c   1.000
_cell.angle_alpha   90.00
_cell.angle_beta   90.00
_cell.angle_gamma   90.00
#
_symmetry.space_group_name_H-M   'P 1'
#
loop_
_entity.id
_entity.type
_entity.pdbx_description
1 polymer ?
#
loop_
_entity_poly.entity_id
_entity_poly.type
_entity_poly.pdbx_seq_one_letter_code
_entity_poly.pdbx_strand_id
1 'polypeptide(L)'
;MGKANEADIQNAIQSVKSGVSVTSSATRWGVPRSTLRHRLKGTKTHAAAAESQQRLSKQLEVQLGGWITTMTAINEPPTHKQVREVATQLLALQGDLRPLGKNWVITFLRRNPHIKIMKESTGLLDESAVNGAMDETNGCIATLKGSLDRIAQYVGSDIQP
;
A
#
# COMPACT_ATOMS: atom_id res chain seq x y z
N MET A 1 3.68 -27.14 18.37
CA MET A 1 4.62 -26.77 17.29
C MET A 1 4.60 -25.25 17.16
N GLY A 2 5.75 -24.59 17.31
CA GLY A 2 5.85 -23.13 17.14
C GLY A 2 5.50 -22.73 15.71
N LYS A 3 4.90 -21.55 15.52
CA LYS A 3 4.66 -20.98 14.20
C LYS A 3 6.01 -20.75 13.52
N ALA A 4 6.23 -21.41 12.38
CA ALA A 4 7.40 -21.14 11.54
C ALA A 4 7.35 -19.68 11.06
N ASN A 5 8.46 -18.96 11.22
CA ASN A 5 8.55 -17.59 10.75
C ASN A 5 8.74 -17.57 9.22
N GLU A 6 8.35 -16.47 8.56
CA GLU A 6 8.52 -16.35 7.11
C GLU A 6 10.00 -16.42 6.71
N ALA A 7 10.88 -15.85 7.52
CA ALA A 7 12.33 -15.90 7.30
C ALA A 7 12.86 -17.35 7.26
N ASP A 8 12.43 -18.20 8.21
CA ASP A 8 12.85 -19.60 8.27
C ASP A 8 12.34 -20.39 7.07
N ILE A 9 11.12 -20.09 6.62
CA ILE A 9 10.53 -20.67 5.40
C ILE A 9 11.36 -20.28 4.17
N GLN A 10 11.76 -19.01 4.03
CA GLN A 10 12.59 -18.56 2.90
C GLN A 10 13.99 -19.18 2.94
N ASN A 11 14.61 -19.26 4.11
CA ASN A 11 15.91 -19.91 4.29
C ASN A 11 15.84 -21.40 3.93
N ALA A 12 14.76 -22.08 4.31
CA ALA A 12 14.52 -23.48 3.95
C ALA A 12 14.27 -23.67 2.44
N ILE A 13 13.58 -22.75 1.78
CA ILE A 13 13.43 -22.78 0.31
C ILE A 13 14.79 -22.60 -0.36
N GLN A 14 15.60 -21.64 0.12
CA GLN A 14 16.92 -21.39 -0.45
C GLN A 14 17.86 -22.58 -0.26
N SER A 15 17.82 -23.26 0.89
CA SER A 15 18.63 -24.47 1.08
C SER A 15 18.19 -25.60 0.15
N VAL A 16 16.89 -25.77 -0.10
CA VAL A 16 16.40 -26.74 -1.10
C VAL A 16 16.88 -26.38 -2.50
N LYS A 17 16.82 -25.09 -2.88
CA LYS A 17 17.36 -24.62 -4.17
C LYS A 17 18.87 -24.84 -4.31
N SER A 18 19.61 -24.80 -3.20
CA SER A 18 21.05 -25.13 -3.17
C SER A 18 21.37 -26.64 -3.24
N GLY A 19 20.36 -27.50 -3.35
CA GLY A 19 20.52 -28.95 -3.50
C GLY A 19 20.32 -29.77 -2.22
N VAL A 20 19.99 -29.13 -1.10
CA VAL A 20 19.69 -29.86 0.15
C VAL A 20 18.30 -30.49 0.07
N SER A 21 18.14 -31.70 0.61
CA SER A 21 16.83 -32.35 0.62
C SER A 21 15.76 -31.52 1.36
N VAL A 22 14.50 -31.64 0.93
CA VAL A 22 13.36 -30.96 1.59
C VAL A 22 13.24 -31.35 3.06
N THR A 23 13.50 -32.62 3.39
CA THR A 23 13.41 -33.13 4.77
C THR A 23 14.51 -32.55 5.65
N SER A 24 15.75 -32.53 5.15
CA SER A 24 16.90 -31.97 5.89
C SER A 24 16.73 -30.46 6.08
N SER A 25 16.26 -29.75 5.04
CA SER A 25 15.99 -28.31 5.10
C SER A 25 14.88 -27.97 6.10
N ALA A 26 13.77 -28.70 6.05
CA ALA A 26 12.66 -28.53 7.00
C ALA A 26 13.10 -28.72 8.46
N THR A 27 13.91 -29.76 8.71
CA THR A 27 14.43 -30.06 10.06
C THR A 27 15.41 -28.98 10.52
N ARG A 28 16.34 -28.57 9.66
CA ARG A 28 17.36 -27.54 9.95
C ARG A 28 16.74 -26.20 10.35
N TRP A 29 15.65 -25.82 9.70
CA TRP A 29 15.00 -24.51 9.90
C TRP A 29 13.73 -24.60 10.76
N GLY A 30 13.39 -25.76 11.33
CA GLY A 30 12.20 -25.92 12.18
C GLY A 30 10.87 -25.68 11.45
N VAL A 31 10.84 -25.81 10.11
CA VAL A 31 9.66 -25.55 9.28
C VAL A 31 8.92 -26.87 9.04
N PRO A 32 7.58 -26.93 9.21
CA PRO A 32 6.82 -28.11 8.84
C PRO A 32 7.04 -28.49 7.37
N ARG A 33 7.33 -29.77 7.10
CA ARG A 33 7.59 -30.28 5.75
C ARG A 33 6.44 -29.98 4.79
N SER A 34 5.20 -30.04 5.28
CA SER A 34 4.00 -29.68 4.51
C SER A 34 4.07 -28.22 4.06
N THR A 35 4.36 -27.28 4.96
CA THR A 35 4.52 -25.85 4.64
C THR A 35 5.61 -25.65 3.59
N LEU A 36 6.79 -26.25 3.75
CA LEU A 36 7.89 -26.11 2.79
C LEU A 36 7.52 -26.66 1.41
N ARG A 37 6.83 -27.81 1.32
CA ARG A 37 6.33 -28.35 0.04
C ARG A 37 5.32 -27.44 -0.65
N HIS A 38 4.35 -26.90 0.09
CA HIS A 38 3.36 -25.97 -0.47
C HIS A 38 4.05 -24.72 -1.04
N ARG A 39 5.05 -24.19 -0.31
CA ARG A 39 5.82 -23.04 -0.76
C ARG A 39 6.64 -23.32 -2.02
N LEU A 40 7.30 -24.47 -2.10
CA LEU A 40 8.01 -24.89 -3.32
C LEU A 40 7.07 -25.07 -4.52
N LYS A 41 5.80 -25.45 -4.28
CA LYS A 41 4.75 -25.51 -5.31
C LYS A 41 4.21 -24.13 -5.72
N GLY A 42 4.65 -23.05 -5.06
CA GLY A 42 4.25 -21.67 -5.40
C GLY A 42 3.13 -21.10 -4.55
N THR A 43 2.80 -21.69 -3.40
CA THR A 43 1.84 -21.06 -2.47
C THR A 43 2.36 -19.70 -1.99
N LYS A 44 1.57 -18.66 -2.26
CA LYS A 44 1.87 -17.27 -1.87
C LYS A 44 1.79 -17.09 -0.35
N THR A 45 2.51 -16.09 0.17
CA THR A 45 2.34 -15.67 1.57
C THR A 45 0.95 -15.06 1.75
N HIS A 46 0.43 -15.05 2.98
CA HIS A 46 -0.78 -14.31 3.29
C HIS A 46 -0.66 -12.83 2.91
N ALA A 47 0.51 -12.22 3.11
CA ALA A 47 0.77 -10.83 2.74
C ALA A 47 0.70 -10.62 1.22
N ALA A 48 1.32 -11.49 0.42
CA ALA A 48 1.30 -11.39 -1.05
C ALA A 48 -0.08 -11.71 -1.63
N ALA A 49 -0.82 -12.65 -1.03
CA ALA A 49 -2.21 -12.90 -1.39
C ALA A 49 -3.09 -11.68 -1.08
N ALA A 50 -2.91 -11.06 0.10
CA ALA A 50 -3.61 -9.84 0.47
C ALA A 50 -3.25 -8.67 -0.44
N GLU A 51 -1.97 -8.52 -0.83
CA GLU A 51 -1.51 -7.51 -1.79
C GLU A 51 -2.25 -7.64 -3.13
N SER A 52 -2.39 -8.87 -3.66
CA SER A 52 -3.14 -9.10 -4.91
C SER A 52 -4.64 -8.84 -4.80
N GLN A 53 -5.18 -8.75 -3.59
CA GLN A 53 -6.59 -8.43 -3.34
C GLN A 53 -6.81 -6.95 -3.01
N GLN A 54 -5.75 -6.14 -2.92
CA GLN A 54 -5.88 -4.71 -2.69
C GLN A 54 -6.48 -4.04 -3.93
N ARG A 55 -7.39 -3.08 -3.70
CA ARG A 55 -8.00 -2.31 -4.77
C ARG A 55 -7.02 -1.33 -5.41
N LEU A 56 -6.13 -0.75 -4.62
CA LEU A 56 -5.06 0.12 -5.10
C LEU A 56 -3.83 -0.74 -5.37
N SER A 57 -3.17 -0.56 -6.52
CA SER A 57 -1.91 -1.24 -6.79
C SER A 57 -0.83 -0.77 -5.82
N LYS A 58 0.18 -1.61 -5.56
CA LYS A 58 1.31 -1.25 -4.69
C LYS A 58 2.04 0.01 -5.16
N GLN A 59 2.17 0.20 -6.47
CA GLN A 59 2.79 1.40 -7.05
C GLN A 59 2.00 2.66 -6.69
N LEU A 60 0.68 2.61 -6.80
CA LEU A 60 -0.19 3.73 -6.42
C LEU A 60 -0.19 3.96 -4.91
N GLU A 61 -0.11 2.92 -4.08
CA GLU A 61 0.05 3.09 -2.62
C GLU A 61 1.35 3.83 -2.28
N VAL A 62 2.45 3.52 -2.98
CA VAL A 62 3.74 4.20 -2.80
C VAL A 62 3.65 5.67 -3.22
N GLN A 63 3.01 5.97 -4.35
CA GLN A 63 2.82 7.35 -4.80
C GLN A 63 1.95 8.16 -3.82
N LEU A 64 0.83 7.57 -3.37
CA LEU A 64 -0.04 8.20 -2.38
C LEU A 64 0.72 8.44 -1.06
N GLY A 65 1.56 7.50 -0.62
CA GLY A 65 2.38 7.68 0.58
C GLY A 65 3.47 8.74 0.43
N GLY A 66 4.10 8.84 -0.75
CA GLY A 66 5.06 9.89 -1.07
C GLY A 66 4.42 11.28 -1.04
N TRP A 67 3.20 11.41 -1.58
CA TRP A 67 2.42 12.63 -1.50
C TRP A 67 2.15 13.05 -0.05
N ILE A 68 1.65 12.13 0.79
CA ILE A 68 1.38 12.41 2.21
C ILE A 68 2.65 12.85 2.96
N THR A 69 3.77 12.18 2.67
CA THR A 69 5.06 12.50 3.28
C THR A 69 5.52 13.91 2.91
N THR A 70 5.32 14.29 1.64
CA THR A 70 5.64 15.64 1.13
C THR A 70 4.78 16.70 1.82
N MET A 71 3.47 16.48 1.91
CA MET A 71 2.55 17.38 2.61
C MET A 71 2.93 17.54 4.10
N THR A 72 3.30 16.45 4.76
CA THR A 72 3.76 16.47 6.15
C THR A 72 5.07 17.25 6.32
N ALA A 73 6.00 17.15 5.35
CA ALA A 73 7.25 17.91 5.35
C ALA A 73 7.02 19.43 5.18
N ILE A 74 5.93 19.81 4.53
CA ILE A 74 5.50 21.21 4.34
C ILE A 74 4.67 21.72 5.53
N ASN A 75 4.59 20.95 6.64
CA ASN A 75 3.79 21.22 7.84
C ASN A 75 2.27 21.26 7.62
N GLU A 76 1.79 20.69 6.52
CA GLU A 76 0.36 20.60 6.22
C GLU A 76 -0.05 19.13 6.01
N PRO A 77 -0.03 18.30 7.06
CA PRO A 77 -0.35 16.88 6.92
C PRO A 77 -1.82 16.70 6.49
N PRO A 78 -2.10 15.86 5.47
CA PRO A 78 -3.44 15.72 4.94
C PRO A 78 -4.35 14.96 5.92
N THR A 79 -5.64 15.28 5.87
CA THR A 79 -6.69 14.63 6.65
C THR A 79 -7.13 13.29 6.05
N HIS A 80 -7.81 12.46 6.84
CA HIS A 80 -8.38 11.19 6.37
C HIS A 80 -9.31 11.38 5.15
N LYS A 81 -10.08 12.46 5.12
CA LYS A 81 -11.00 12.79 4.02
C LYS A 81 -10.24 13.06 2.73
N GLN A 82 -9.23 13.94 2.78
CA GLN A 82 -8.38 14.27 1.62
C GLN A 82 -7.66 13.03 1.07
N VAL A 83 -7.10 12.19 1.94
CA VAL A 83 -6.45 10.94 1.53
C VAL A 83 -7.44 10.01 0.80
N ARG A 84 -8.69 9.92 1.26
CA ARG A 84 -9.73 9.11 0.61
C ARG A 84 -10.11 9.68 -0.77
N GLU A 85 -10.22 11.00 -0.89
CA GLU A 85 -10.56 11.67 -2.14
C GLU A 85 -9.48 11.44 -3.21
N VAL A 86 -8.21 11.65 -2.86
CA VAL A 86 -7.07 11.40 -3.75
C VAL A 86 -7.01 9.93 -4.15
N ALA A 87 -7.16 9.00 -3.20
CA ALA A 87 -7.17 7.56 -3.50
C ALA A 87 -8.33 7.16 -4.43
N THR A 88 -9.50 7.79 -4.28
CA THR A 88 -10.67 7.56 -5.15
C THR A 88 -10.42 8.09 -6.57
N GLN A 89 -9.77 9.25 -6.70
CA GLN A 89 -9.37 9.79 -8.00
C GLN A 89 -8.35 8.89 -8.69
N LEU A 90 -7.35 8.38 -7.97
CA LEU A 90 -6.38 7.42 -8.51
C LEU A 90 -7.05 6.15 -9.03
N LEU A 91 -8.06 5.63 -8.32
CA LEU A 91 -8.84 4.48 -8.76
C LEU A 91 -9.67 4.78 -10.01
N ALA A 92 -10.29 5.96 -10.07
CA ALA A 92 -11.05 6.39 -11.24
C ALA A 92 -10.18 6.47 -12.49
N LEU A 93 -8.92 6.93 -12.37
CA LEU A 93 -7.94 6.93 -13.46
C LEU A 93 -7.58 5.52 -13.94
N GLN A 94 -7.64 4.52 -13.05
CA GLN A 94 -7.48 3.10 -13.43
C GLN A 94 -8.76 2.46 -13.97
N GLY A 95 -9.85 3.21 -14.12
CA GLY A 95 -11.15 2.71 -14.55
C GLY A 95 -12.00 2.08 -13.44
N ASP A 96 -11.59 2.19 -12.17
CA ASP A 96 -12.38 1.74 -11.02
C ASP A 96 -13.14 2.90 -10.37
N LEU A 97 -14.43 3.02 -10.70
CA LEU A 97 -15.31 4.07 -10.17
C LEU A 97 -15.99 3.70 -8.84
N ARG A 98 -15.72 2.52 -8.28
CA ARG A 98 -16.42 2.08 -7.06
C ARG A 98 -15.90 2.87 -5.85
N PRO A 99 -16.78 3.32 -4.94
CA PRO A 99 -16.36 4.06 -3.77
C PRO A 99 -15.45 3.22 -2.86
N LEU A 100 -14.49 3.88 -2.20
CA LEU A 100 -13.65 3.26 -1.18
C LEU A 100 -14.43 3.02 0.11
N GLY A 101 -14.18 1.89 0.78
CA GLY A 101 -14.84 1.56 2.04
C GLY A 101 -14.47 2.53 3.19
N LYS A 102 -15.36 2.68 4.18
CA LYS A 102 -15.19 3.58 5.33
C LYS A 102 -13.84 3.43 6.02
N ASN A 103 -13.40 2.18 6.24
CA ASN A 103 -12.16 1.86 6.96
C ASN A 103 -10.92 1.76 6.06
N TRP A 104 -11.03 2.11 4.77
CA TRP A 104 -9.94 1.95 3.83
C TRP A 104 -8.69 2.74 4.23
N VAL A 105 -8.84 4.02 4.63
CA VAL A 105 -7.73 4.88 5.06
C VAL A 105 -7.02 4.32 6.29
N ILE A 106 -7.78 3.86 7.29
CA ILE A 106 -7.22 3.22 8.50
C ILE A 106 -6.40 1.98 8.12
N THR A 107 -6.92 1.18 7.20
CA THR A 107 -6.24 -0.04 6.75
C THR A 107 -5.00 0.30 5.92
N PHE A 108 -5.07 1.34 5.08
CA PHE A 108 -3.94 1.87 4.31
C PHE A 108 -2.78 2.33 5.21
N LEU A 109 -3.08 3.10 6.26
CA LEU A 109 -2.06 3.54 7.23
C LEU A 109 -1.48 2.37 8.03
N ARG A 110 -2.31 1.37 8.37
CA ARG A 110 -1.82 0.15 9.02
C ARG A 110 -0.83 -0.62 8.14
N ARG A 111 -1.01 -0.58 6.81
CA ARG A 111 -0.06 -1.16 5.85
C ARG A 111 1.18 -0.29 5.66
N ASN A 112 1.07 1.01 5.85
CA ASN A 112 2.12 1.99 5.63
C ASN A 112 2.45 2.76 6.93
N PRO A 113 3.05 2.10 7.94
CA PRO A 113 3.27 2.68 9.26
C PRO A 113 4.27 3.85 9.29
N HIS A 114 5.03 4.04 8.22
CA HIS A 114 5.97 5.15 8.06
C HIS A 114 5.26 6.48 7.72
N ILE A 115 4.00 6.42 7.30
CA ILE A 115 3.20 7.59 6.93
C ILE A 115 2.58 8.21 8.18
N LYS A 116 2.78 9.51 8.37
CA LYS A 116 2.09 10.29 9.40
C LYS A 116 1.04 11.17 8.71
N ILE A 117 -0.18 11.17 9.25
CA ILE A 117 -1.26 12.05 8.79
C ILE A 117 -1.84 12.81 9.97
N MET A 118 -2.58 13.89 9.70
CA MET A 118 -3.33 14.58 10.74
C MET A 118 -4.42 13.62 11.25
N LYS A 119 -4.37 13.27 12.54
CA LYS A 119 -5.47 12.56 13.18
C LYS A 119 -6.69 13.47 13.15
N GLU A 120 -7.75 13.03 12.47
CA GLU A 120 -9.08 13.59 12.73
C GLU A 120 -9.40 13.28 14.19
N SER A 121 -9.45 14.31 15.05
CA SER A 121 -9.90 14.15 16.42
C SER A 121 -11.34 13.65 16.38
N THR A 122 -11.51 12.34 16.54
CA THR A 122 -12.81 11.70 16.70
C THR A 122 -13.33 12.13 18.07
N GLY A 123 -13.96 13.30 18.13
CA GLY A 123 -14.49 13.90 19.36
C GLY A 123 -14.65 15.40 19.19
N LEU A 124 -15.88 15.82 18.85
CA LEU A 124 -16.43 17.19 18.86
C LEU A 124 -15.50 18.30 18.36
N LEU A 125 -15.69 18.80 17.14
CA LEU A 125 -15.52 20.23 16.85
C LEU A 125 -16.45 20.68 15.71
N ASP A 126 -16.98 21.87 15.94
CA ASP A 126 -17.95 22.69 15.22
C ASP A 126 -17.71 22.83 13.69
N GLU A 127 -18.80 22.81 12.93
CA GLU A 127 -18.90 22.81 11.47
C GLU A 127 -18.50 24.16 10.83
N SER A 128 -18.22 25.19 11.64
CA SER A 128 -18.06 26.58 11.20
C SER A 128 -16.63 27.02 10.81
N ALA A 129 -15.60 26.19 10.94
CA ALA A 129 -14.21 26.57 10.61
C ALA A 129 -13.67 26.06 9.25
N VAL A 130 -14.50 25.39 8.43
CA VAL A 130 -14.02 24.64 7.23
C VAL A 130 -13.99 25.46 5.93
N ASN A 131 -14.47 26.71 5.92
CA ASN A 131 -14.62 27.47 4.67
C ASN A 131 -13.44 28.40 4.30
N GLY A 132 -12.41 28.52 5.14
CA GLY A 132 -11.26 29.42 4.90
C GLY A 132 -10.01 28.77 4.30
N ALA A 133 -9.84 27.45 4.43
CA ALA A 133 -8.63 26.72 3.99
C ALA A 133 -8.83 25.93 2.69
N MET A 134 -10.01 26.05 2.07
CA MET A 134 -10.42 25.20 0.94
C MET A 134 -9.81 25.66 -0.41
N ASP A 135 -9.40 26.92 -0.54
CA ASP A 135 -8.91 27.48 -1.81
C ASP A 135 -7.44 27.16 -2.11
N GLU A 136 -6.57 27.01 -1.10
CA GLU A 136 -5.17 26.61 -1.29
C GLU A 136 -5.05 25.09 -1.58
N THR A 137 -5.93 24.28 -1.00
CA THR A 137 -6.05 22.85 -1.32
C THR A 137 -6.45 22.59 -2.78
N ASN A 138 -7.27 23.44 -3.39
CA ASN A 138 -7.62 23.30 -4.80
C ASN A 138 -6.41 23.54 -5.73
N GLY A 139 -5.51 24.47 -5.37
CA GLY A 139 -4.27 24.73 -6.08
C GLY A 139 -3.25 23.59 -5.96
N CYS A 140 -3.10 22.99 -4.77
CA CYS A 140 -2.26 21.81 -4.57
C CYS A 140 -2.85 20.56 -5.26
N ILE A 141 -4.18 20.36 -5.22
CA ILE A 141 -4.86 19.30 -5.98
C ILE A 141 -4.69 19.49 -7.49
N ALA A 142 -4.74 20.72 -8.00
CA ALA A 142 -4.46 21.02 -9.41
C ALA A 142 -2.98 20.75 -9.78
N THR A 143 -2.04 21.03 -8.87
CA THR A 143 -0.61 20.76 -9.07
C THR A 143 -0.30 19.26 -9.01
N LEU A 144 -1.02 18.51 -8.18
CA LEU A 144 -0.92 17.04 -8.11
C LEU A 144 -1.61 16.36 -9.27
N LYS A 145 -2.77 16.85 -9.71
CA LYS A 145 -3.40 16.45 -10.97
C LYS A 145 -2.46 16.74 -12.14
N GLY A 146 -1.87 17.93 -12.20
CA GLY A 146 -0.88 18.28 -13.23
C GLY A 146 0.39 17.41 -13.17
N SER A 147 0.86 17.04 -11.98
CA SER A 147 2.02 16.13 -11.81
C SER A 147 1.68 14.68 -12.15
N LEU A 148 0.46 14.23 -11.83
CA LEU A 148 -0.05 12.90 -12.17
C LEU A 148 -0.38 12.79 -13.66
N ASP A 149 -0.90 13.84 -14.30
CA ASP A 149 -1.13 13.94 -15.76
C ASP A 149 0.22 13.94 -16.52
N ARG A 150 1.24 14.61 -15.98
CA ARG A 150 2.63 14.58 -16.52
C ARG A 150 3.27 13.19 -16.42
N ILE A 151 2.97 12.44 -15.36
CA ILE A 151 3.42 11.05 -15.18
C ILE A 151 2.63 10.09 -16.09
N ALA A 152 1.32 10.33 -16.29
CA ALA A 152 0.50 9.57 -17.23
C ALA A 152 1.00 9.74 -18.68
N GLN A 153 1.51 10.92 -19.05
CA GLN A 153 2.19 11.15 -20.34
C GLN A 153 3.52 10.38 -20.48
N TYR A 154 4.23 10.09 -19.38
CA TYR A 154 5.49 9.34 -19.42
C TYR A 154 5.28 7.82 -19.45
N VAL A 155 4.20 7.31 -18.86
CA VAL A 155 3.84 5.87 -18.92
C VAL A 155 3.15 5.50 -20.24
N GLY A 156 2.63 6.48 -20.99
CA GLY A 156 2.06 6.29 -22.33
C GLY A 156 3.05 6.30 -23.49
N SER A 157 4.35 6.48 -23.24
CA SER A 157 5.36 6.64 -24.31
C SER A 157 6.28 5.43 -24.53
N ASP A 158 6.16 4.35 -23.74
CA ASP A 158 7.02 3.14 -23.86
C ASP A 158 6.23 1.85 -24.14
N ILE A 159 5.08 1.97 -24.80
CA ILE A 159 4.48 0.83 -25.52
C ILE A 159 4.13 1.30 -26.92
N GLN A 160 5.08 1.14 -27.83
CA GLN A 160 4.83 0.94 -29.26
C GLN A 160 5.60 -0.32 -29.70
N PRO A 161 5.07 -1.07 -30.68
CA PRO A 161 5.36 -2.49 -30.91
C PRO A 161 6.81 -2.83 -31.29
#